data_AF-A0A812PZX6-F1
#
_entry.id   AF-A0A812PZX6-F1
#
_cell.length_a   1.000
_cell.length_b   1.000
_cell.length_c   1.000
_cell.angle_alpha   90.00
_cell.angle_beta   90.00
_cell.angle_gamma   90.00
#
_symmetry.space_group_name_H-M   'P 1'
#
loop_
_entity.id
_entity.type
_entity.pdbx_description
1 polymer ?
#
loop_
_entity_poly.entity_id
_entity_poly.type
_entity_poly.pdbx_seq_one_letter_code
_entity_poly.pdbx_strand_id
1 'polypeptide(L)'
;MEALPSMIELRLRLTVRFRAERWVAQPLGSPTYVGTTQAGLHQAVSSWRRLHAAREALRASSSFGPASAEEHQSWLNLRNTFLDVEAEAGMSRELRDQRLAQAEQAHAAQRRKVAERWNRQQMAREDDLEVGRRGAMSPLPCASRARRLLSELAVAEKGLSESAAKRASAGRKVNHTGKQSSSESSAARKPKQRRTASL
;
A
#
# COMPACT_ATOMS: atom_id res chain seq x y z
N MET A 1 -11.44 15.56 67.18
CA MET A 1 -12.26 15.47 65.96
C MET A 1 -11.28 15.28 64.81
N GLU A 2 -11.01 14.02 64.46
CA GLU A 2 -10.12 13.71 63.35
C GLU A 2 -10.86 13.94 62.04
N ALA A 3 -10.33 14.83 61.20
CA ALA A 3 -10.85 15.10 59.88
C ALA A 3 -10.68 13.84 59.02
N LEU A 4 -11.79 13.18 58.68
CA LEU A 4 -11.80 12.10 57.70
C LEU A 4 -11.20 12.63 56.39
N PRO A 5 -10.19 11.95 55.82
CA PRO A 5 -9.63 12.38 54.54
C PRO A 5 -10.74 12.34 53.50
N SER A 6 -10.99 13.47 52.87
CA SER A 6 -11.97 13.62 51.80
C SER A 6 -11.61 12.65 50.67
N MET A 7 -12.27 11.49 50.64
CA MET A 7 -12.22 10.58 49.51
C MET A 7 -12.82 11.31 48.31
N ILE A 8 -11.95 11.82 47.44
CA ILE A 8 -12.34 12.42 46.18
C ILE A 8 -13.02 11.31 45.37
N GLU A 9 -14.35 11.33 45.29
CA GLU A 9 -15.13 10.48 44.38
C GLU A 9 -14.87 10.95 42.95
N LEU A 10 -13.81 10.42 42.35
CA LEU A 10 -13.53 10.62 40.93
C LEU A 10 -14.50 9.75 40.13
N ARG A 11 -15.61 10.32 39.64
CA ARG A 11 -16.55 9.62 38.73
C ARG A 11 -15.98 9.46 37.32
N LEU A 12 -14.80 8.86 37.22
CA LEU A 12 -14.10 8.62 35.97
C LEU A 12 -14.66 7.37 35.28
N ARG A 13 -14.86 7.47 33.97
CA ARG A 13 -15.23 6.35 33.12
C ARG A 13 -14.10 6.08 32.14
N LEU A 14 -13.56 4.86 32.17
CA LEU A 14 -12.51 4.44 31.27
C LEU A 14 -13.01 3.32 30.37
N THR A 15 -12.89 3.52 29.06
CA THR A 15 -13.14 2.48 28.05
C THR A 15 -12.00 2.51 27.04
N VAL A 16 -11.37 1.36 26.84
CA VAL A 16 -10.27 1.20 25.89
C VAL A 16 -10.84 0.60 24.61
N ARG A 17 -10.74 1.33 23.50
CA ARG A 17 -11.13 0.82 22.18
C ARG A 17 -9.90 0.61 21.33
N PHE A 18 -9.80 -0.55 20.70
CA PHE A 18 -8.71 -0.87 19.78
C PHE A 18 -9.26 -1.53 18.53
N ARG A 19 -8.51 -1.37 17.44
CA ARG A 19 -8.83 -1.96 16.15
C ARG A 19 -7.86 -3.10 15.87
N ALA A 20 -8.40 -4.20 15.38
CA ALA A 20 -7.64 -5.34 14.88
C ALA A 20 -8.21 -5.74 13.52
N GLU A 21 -8.34 -4.77 12.61
CA GLU A 21 -9.14 -4.84 11.36
C GLU A 21 -8.82 -6.07 10.51
N ARG A 22 -7.58 -6.55 10.56
CA ARG A 22 -7.18 -7.76 9.82
C ARG A 22 -7.81 -9.03 10.39
N TRP A 23 -7.93 -9.11 11.72
CA TRP A 23 -8.46 -10.28 12.41
C TRP A 23 -9.97 -10.20 12.58
N VAL A 24 -10.46 -9.02 12.93
CA VAL A 24 -11.86 -8.74 13.22
C VAL A 24 -12.25 -7.41 12.59
N ALA A 25 -13.34 -7.37 11.82
CA ALA A 25 -13.79 -6.15 11.15
C ALA A 25 -14.28 -5.04 12.10
N GLN A 26 -14.74 -5.43 13.30
CA GLN A 26 -15.30 -4.50 14.28
C GLN A 26 -14.25 -4.05 15.30
N PRO A 27 -14.31 -2.79 15.78
CA PRO A 27 -13.48 -2.35 16.89
C PRO A 27 -13.85 -3.13 18.16
N LEU A 28 -12.83 -3.53 18.90
CA LEU A 28 -12.98 -4.18 20.20
C LEU A 28 -12.92 -3.12 21.28
N GLY A 29 -13.89 -3.16 22.19
CA GLY A 29 -13.98 -2.25 23.32
C GLY A 29 -13.88 -3.02 24.62
N SER A 30 -13.03 -2.58 25.54
CA SER A 30 -12.99 -3.08 26.90
C SER A 30 -14.31 -2.80 27.64
N PRO A 31 -14.55 -3.45 28.79
CA PRO A 31 -15.58 -3.03 29.72
C PRO A 31 -15.39 -1.56 30.10
N THR A 32 -16.49 -0.90 30.47
CA THR A 32 -16.44 0.47 31.01
C THR A 32 -16.15 0.39 32.49
N TYR A 33 -14.94 0.80 32.88
CA TYR A 33 -14.57 0.90 34.29
C TYR A 33 -15.12 2.20 34.86
N VAL A 34 -15.83 2.11 35.98
CA VAL A 34 -16.27 3.26 36.75
C VAL A 34 -15.36 3.40 37.95
N GLY A 35 -14.51 4.43 37.95
CA GLY A 35 -13.47 4.65 38.96
C GLY A 35 -13.97 5.30 40.24
N THR A 36 -15.13 4.89 40.78
CA THR A 36 -15.69 5.49 42.00
C THR A 36 -14.80 5.30 43.23
N THR A 37 -13.95 4.26 43.22
CA THR A 37 -13.00 3.95 44.28
C THR A 37 -11.57 3.96 43.75
N GLN A 38 -10.60 4.27 44.61
CA GLN A 38 -9.17 4.19 44.30
C GLN A 38 -8.79 2.79 43.77
N ALA A 39 -9.34 1.72 44.36
CA ALA A 39 -9.13 0.35 43.90
C ALA A 39 -9.64 0.12 42.47
N GLY A 40 -10.86 0.60 42.15
CA GLY A 40 -11.42 0.50 40.80
C GLY A 40 -10.62 1.30 39.77
N LEU A 41 -10.09 2.46 40.16
CA LEU A 41 -9.20 3.25 39.30
C LEU A 41 -7.88 2.51 39.02
N HIS A 42 -7.25 1.93 40.04
CA HIS A 42 -6.03 1.14 39.86
C HIS A 42 -6.26 -0.07 38.93
N GLN A 43 -7.37 -0.77 39.09
CA GLN A 43 -7.74 -1.88 38.21
C GLN A 43 -7.94 -1.41 36.77
N ALA A 44 -8.66 -0.31 36.56
CA ALA A 44 -8.88 0.27 35.23
C ALA A 44 -7.57 0.65 34.53
N VAL A 45 -6.65 1.30 35.25
CA VAL A 45 -5.32 1.68 34.73
C VAL A 45 -4.48 0.45 34.43
N SER A 46 -4.51 -0.57 35.29
CA SER A 46 -3.79 -1.83 35.08
C SER A 46 -4.28 -2.55 33.81
N SER A 47 -5.60 -2.70 33.66
CA SER A 47 -6.22 -3.29 32.47
C SER A 47 -5.91 -2.51 31.21
N TRP A 48 -5.93 -1.17 31.27
CA TRP A 48 -5.51 -0.34 30.15
C TRP A 48 -4.05 -0.56 29.76
N ARG A 49 -3.13 -0.59 30.73
CA ARG A 49 -1.70 -0.83 30.45
C ARG A 49 -1.47 -2.17 29.77
N ARG A 50 -2.11 -3.24 30.24
CA ARG A 50 -2.00 -4.58 29.64
C ARG A 50 -2.53 -4.60 28.20
N LEU A 51 -3.73 -4.06 27.97
CA LEU A 51 -4.31 -3.96 26.63
C LEU A 51 -3.46 -3.09 25.70
N HIS A 52 -2.93 -1.98 26.22
CA HIS A 52 -2.07 -1.08 25.46
C HIS A 52 -0.76 -1.78 25.04
N ALA A 53 -0.09 -2.45 25.97
CA ALA A 53 1.14 -3.18 25.69
C ALA A 53 0.93 -4.28 24.64
N ALA A 54 -0.13 -5.08 24.78
CA ALA A 54 -0.46 -6.12 23.82
C ALA A 54 -0.82 -5.54 22.42
N ARG A 55 -1.48 -4.38 22.38
CA ARG A 55 -1.77 -3.67 21.13
C ARG A 55 -0.50 -3.15 20.47
N GLU A 56 0.42 -2.57 21.22
CA GLU A 56 1.69 -2.09 20.66
C GLU A 56 2.53 -3.26 20.13
N ALA A 57 2.53 -4.41 20.79
CA ALA A 57 3.17 -5.62 20.26
C ALA A 57 2.55 -6.08 18.93
N LEU A 58 1.21 -6.05 18.80
CA LEU A 58 0.53 -6.35 17.54
C LEU A 58 0.85 -5.31 16.45
N ARG A 59 0.97 -4.03 16.82
CA ARG A 59 1.33 -2.97 15.87
C ARG A 59 2.76 -3.12 15.39
N ALA A 60 3.69 -3.45 16.28
CA ALA A 60 5.11 -3.62 15.97
C ALA A 60 5.38 -4.83 15.07
N SER A 61 4.63 -5.91 15.25
CA SER A 61 4.70 -7.10 14.39
C SER A 61 3.91 -6.94 13.08
N SER A 62 3.23 -5.81 12.87
CA SER A 62 2.39 -5.62 11.71
C SER A 62 3.18 -5.34 10.44
N SER A 63 2.88 -6.12 9.40
CA SER A 63 3.56 -6.03 8.11
C SER A 63 2.59 -5.67 6.98
N PHE A 64 3.13 -5.03 5.95
CA PHE A 64 2.43 -4.76 4.70
C PHE A 64 2.35 -6.05 3.88
N GLY A 65 1.41 -6.93 4.22
CA GLY A 65 1.26 -8.22 3.56
C GLY A 65 0.32 -9.18 4.30
N PRO A 66 0.38 -10.48 3.96
CA PRO A 66 -0.27 -11.53 4.73
C PRO A 66 0.26 -11.54 6.17
N ALA A 67 -0.56 -12.04 7.10
CA ALA A 67 -0.16 -12.17 8.49
C ALA A 67 1.10 -13.03 8.64
N SER A 68 2.16 -12.47 9.24
CA SER A 68 3.32 -13.25 9.67
C SER A 68 2.96 -14.12 10.88
N ALA A 69 3.77 -15.14 11.16
CA ALA A 69 3.60 -15.98 12.36
C ALA A 69 3.71 -15.14 13.66
N GLU A 70 4.66 -14.20 13.70
CA GLU A 70 4.83 -13.29 14.84
C GLU A 70 3.62 -12.39 15.06
N GLU A 71 3.00 -11.91 13.99
CA GLU A 71 1.82 -11.08 14.09
C GLU A 71 0.58 -11.88 14.48
N HIS A 72 0.49 -13.14 14.05
CA HIS A 72 -0.54 -14.06 14.53
C HIS A 72 -0.38 -14.32 16.03
N GLN A 73 0.83 -14.57 16.50
CA GLN A 73 1.10 -14.74 17.93
C GLN A 73 0.76 -13.47 18.73
N SER A 74 1.12 -12.30 18.21
CA SER A 74 0.80 -11.01 18.84
C SER A 74 -0.70 -10.77 18.90
N TRP A 75 -1.44 -11.20 17.88
CA TRP A 75 -2.91 -11.20 17.89
C TRP A 75 -3.48 -12.11 18.96
N LEU A 76 -2.99 -13.35 19.07
CA LEU A 76 -3.44 -14.28 20.11
C LEU A 76 -3.18 -13.72 21.52
N ASN A 77 -2.03 -13.09 21.73
CA ASN A 77 -1.69 -12.46 23.00
C ASN A 77 -2.66 -11.31 23.33
N LEU A 78 -2.96 -10.43 22.36
CA LEU A 78 -3.95 -9.36 22.54
C LEU A 78 -5.36 -9.91 22.80
N ARG A 79 -5.76 -10.93 22.06
CA ARG A 79 -7.04 -11.63 22.21
C ARG A 79 -7.21 -12.20 23.61
N ASN A 80 -6.21 -12.92 24.11
CA ASN A 80 -6.26 -13.51 25.45
C ASN A 80 -6.28 -12.43 26.53
N THR A 81 -5.42 -11.41 26.41
CA THR A 81 -5.41 -10.26 27.34
C THR A 81 -6.77 -9.58 27.40
N PHE A 82 -7.44 -9.43 26.26
CA PHE A 82 -8.78 -8.85 26.19
C PHE A 82 -9.84 -9.71 26.90
N LEU A 83 -9.83 -11.02 26.66
CA LEU A 83 -10.75 -11.94 27.31
C LEU A 83 -10.55 -12.00 28.83
N ASP A 84 -9.30 -11.97 29.28
CA ASP A 84 -8.96 -11.97 30.70
C ASP A 84 -9.42 -10.67 31.37
N VAL A 85 -9.21 -9.53 30.71
CA VAL A 85 -9.66 -8.21 31.17
C VAL A 85 -11.20 -8.10 31.22
N GLU A 86 -11.91 -8.72 30.28
CA GLU A 86 -13.38 -8.81 30.33
C GLU A 86 -13.87 -9.76 31.43
N ALA A 87 -13.18 -10.88 31.65
CA ALA A 87 -13.51 -11.83 32.70
C ALA A 87 -13.32 -11.23 34.10
N GLU A 88 -12.23 -10.49 34.32
CA GLU A 88 -11.98 -9.73 35.55
C GLU A 88 -13.05 -8.67 35.84
N ALA A 89 -13.75 -8.19 34.82
CA ALA A 89 -14.89 -7.28 34.95
C ALA A 89 -16.24 -8.00 35.16
N GLY A 90 -16.23 -9.33 35.34
CA GLY A 90 -17.40 -10.15 35.59
C GLY A 90 -18.15 -10.59 34.33
N MET A 91 -17.58 -10.39 33.13
CA MET A 91 -18.20 -10.89 31.90
C MET A 91 -17.84 -12.36 31.66
N SER A 92 -18.74 -13.12 31.02
CA SER A 92 -18.46 -14.53 30.68
C SER A 92 -17.37 -14.61 29.60
N ARG A 93 -16.21 -15.16 30.00
CA ARG A 93 -15.07 -15.41 29.11
C ARG A 93 -15.47 -16.28 27.92
N GLU A 94 -16.22 -17.35 28.15
CA GLU A 94 -16.62 -18.33 27.13
C GLU A 94 -17.55 -17.72 26.08
N LEU A 95 -18.60 -17.00 26.52
CA LEU A 95 -19.52 -16.35 25.59
C LEU A 95 -18.79 -15.30 24.74
N ARG A 96 -17.82 -14.59 25.35
CA ARG A 96 -17.03 -13.62 24.60
C ARG A 96 -16.09 -14.29 23.60
N ASP A 97 -15.40 -15.33 24.03
CA ASP A 97 -14.49 -16.11 23.21
C ASP A 97 -15.20 -16.65 21.97
N GLN A 98 -16.40 -17.20 22.14
CA GLN A 98 -17.26 -17.66 21.04
C GLN A 98 -17.64 -16.54 20.06
N ARG A 99 -18.11 -15.40 20.58
CA ARG A 99 -18.46 -14.23 19.74
C ARG A 99 -17.25 -13.71 18.96
N LEU A 100 -16.09 -13.70 19.60
CA LEU A 100 -14.85 -13.24 18.97
C LEU A 100 -14.39 -14.22 17.89
N ALA A 101 -14.44 -15.53 18.17
CA ALA A 101 -14.15 -16.59 17.20
C ALA A 101 -15.07 -16.52 15.98
N GLN A 102 -16.37 -16.29 16.17
CA GLN A 102 -17.31 -16.09 15.05
C GLN A 102 -16.92 -14.88 14.19
N ALA A 103 -16.55 -13.76 14.81
CA ALA A 103 -16.12 -12.57 14.10
C ALA A 103 -14.79 -12.78 13.35
N GLU A 104 -13.86 -13.55 13.92
CA GLU A 104 -12.60 -13.95 13.27
C GLU A 104 -12.84 -14.86 12.07
N GLN A 105 -13.79 -15.79 12.17
CA GLN A 105 -14.19 -16.69 11.09
C GLN A 105 -14.88 -15.93 9.97
N ALA A 106 -15.80 -15.02 10.28
CA ALA A 106 -16.45 -14.16 9.30
C ALA A 106 -15.43 -13.34 8.48
N HIS A 107 -14.34 -12.91 9.12
CA HIS A 107 -13.27 -12.17 8.45
C HIS A 107 -12.18 -13.06 7.83
N ALA A 108 -12.23 -14.39 8.01
CA ALA A 108 -11.21 -15.30 7.51
C ALA A 108 -11.15 -15.34 5.98
N ALA A 109 -12.31 -15.28 5.31
CA ALA A 109 -12.38 -15.24 3.85
C ALA A 109 -11.66 -14.01 3.28
N GLN A 110 -11.78 -12.86 3.94
CA GLN A 110 -11.09 -11.63 3.54
C GLN A 110 -9.58 -11.77 3.70
N ARG A 111 -9.10 -12.33 4.82
CA ARG A 111 -7.67 -12.60 5.03
C ARG A 111 -7.10 -13.51 3.94
N ARG A 112 -7.84 -14.56 3.55
CA ARG A 112 -7.45 -15.47 2.46
C ARG A 112 -7.34 -14.74 1.13
N LYS A 113 -8.32 -13.92 0.76
CA LYS A 113 -8.28 -13.10 -0.48
C LYS A 113 -7.07 -12.16 -0.52
N VAL A 114 -6.74 -11.51 0.59
CA VAL A 114 -5.56 -10.64 0.68
C VAL A 114 -4.27 -11.45 0.50
N ALA A 115 -4.17 -12.62 1.15
CA ALA A 115 -3.03 -13.51 0.99
C ALA A 115 -2.87 -14.02 -0.44
N GLU A 116 -3.96 -14.46 -1.07
CA GLU A 116 -3.96 -14.90 -2.47
C GLU A 116 -3.52 -13.78 -3.42
N ARG A 117 -4.04 -12.57 -3.24
CA ARG A 117 -3.65 -11.40 -4.04
C ARG A 117 -2.16 -11.11 -3.88
N TRP A 118 -1.65 -11.17 -2.65
CA TRP A 118 -0.24 -10.96 -2.38
C TRP A 118 0.63 -12.02 -3.05
N ASN A 119 0.26 -13.31 -2.92
CA ASN A 119 0.99 -14.40 -3.55
C ASN A 119 1.03 -14.26 -5.08
N ARG A 120 -0.09 -13.89 -5.72
CA ARG A 120 -0.12 -13.60 -7.17
C ARG A 120 0.82 -12.46 -7.55
N GLN A 121 0.90 -11.41 -6.72
CA GLN A 121 1.81 -10.30 -6.97
C GLN A 121 3.29 -10.69 -6.79
N GLN A 122 3.60 -11.58 -5.85
CA GLN A 122 4.97 -12.08 -5.67
C GLN A 122 5.39 -12.95 -6.86
N MET A 123 4.54 -13.91 -7.27
CA MET A 123 4.80 -14.73 -8.46
C MET A 123 5.03 -13.87 -9.71
N ALA A 124 4.19 -12.86 -9.94
CA ALA A 124 4.36 -11.97 -11.09
C ALA A 124 5.70 -11.19 -11.06
N ARG A 125 6.17 -10.79 -9.86
CA ARG A 125 7.48 -10.14 -9.71
C ARG A 125 8.63 -11.11 -9.95
N GLU A 126 8.50 -12.35 -9.51
CA GLU A 126 9.48 -13.40 -9.76
C GLU A 126 9.57 -13.72 -11.25
N ASP A 127 8.41 -13.85 -11.93
CA ASP A 127 8.33 -14.06 -13.38
C ASP A 127 9.02 -12.92 -14.15
N ASP A 128 8.77 -11.65 -13.77
CA ASP A 128 9.42 -10.49 -14.38
C ASP A 128 10.95 -10.52 -14.19
N LEU A 129 11.42 -10.94 -13.00
CA LEU A 129 12.86 -11.09 -12.71
C LEU A 129 13.47 -12.23 -13.52
N GLU A 130 12.78 -13.35 -13.68
CA GLU A 130 13.25 -14.48 -14.49
C GLU A 130 13.30 -14.13 -15.99
N VAL A 131 12.28 -13.44 -16.50
CA VAL A 131 12.27 -12.93 -17.89
C VAL A 131 13.41 -11.94 -18.09
N GLY A 132 13.68 -11.06 -17.12
CA GLY A 132 14.84 -10.17 -17.13
C GLY A 132 16.18 -10.92 -17.17
N ARG A 133 16.34 -11.98 -16.38
CA ARG A 133 17.54 -12.83 -16.39
C ARG A 133 17.70 -13.61 -17.69
N ARG A 134 16.63 -14.19 -18.24
CA ARG A 134 16.66 -14.88 -19.54
C ARG A 134 16.92 -13.92 -20.70
N GLY A 135 16.39 -12.70 -20.64
CA GLY A 135 16.67 -11.62 -21.59
C GLY A 135 18.13 -11.14 -21.52
N ALA A 136 18.75 -11.15 -20.34
CA ALA A 136 20.16 -10.83 -20.15
C ALA A 136 21.12 -11.97 -20.56
N MET A 137 20.66 -13.23 -20.50
CA MET A 137 21.43 -14.43 -20.88
C MET A 137 21.22 -14.88 -22.33
N SER A 138 20.33 -14.23 -23.08
CA SER A 138 20.24 -14.43 -24.54
C SER A 138 21.40 -13.70 -25.22
N PRO A 139 22.19 -14.33 -26.11
CA PRO A 139 23.35 -13.67 -26.74
C PRO A 139 23.01 -12.46 -27.61
N LEU A 140 21.73 -12.16 -27.87
CA LEU A 140 21.36 -11.16 -28.88
C LEU A 140 20.10 -10.34 -28.53
N PRO A 141 20.16 -9.41 -27.55
CA PRO A 141 19.32 -8.21 -27.59
C PRO A 141 19.89 -7.17 -28.60
N CYS A 142 21.14 -7.36 -29.03
CA CYS A 142 21.86 -6.46 -29.93
C CYS A 142 21.49 -6.68 -31.41
N ALA A 143 21.30 -7.92 -31.88
CA ALA A 143 21.08 -8.18 -33.31
C ALA A 143 19.73 -7.65 -33.83
N SER A 144 18.66 -7.77 -33.05
CA SER A 144 17.33 -7.27 -33.45
C SER A 144 17.28 -5.74 -33.44
N ARG A 145 17.93 -5.12 -32.44
CA ARG A 145 18.05 -3.65 -32.36
C ARG A 145 19.00 -3.09 -33.42
N ALA A 146 20.11 -3.79 -33.70
CA ALA A 146 21.02 -3.45 -34.79
C ALA A 146 20.37 -3.64 -36.17
N ARG A 147 19.59 -4.71 -36.40
CA ARG A 147 18.83 -4.89 -37.64
C ARG A 147 17.81 -3.78 -37.85
N ARG A 148 17.14 -3.32 -36.79
CA ARG A 148 16.19 -2.20 -36.87
C ARG A 148 16.88 -0.88 -37.18
N LEU A 149 18.01 -0.59 -36.52
CA LEU A 149 18.82 0.60 -36.81
C LEU A 149 19.43 0.56 -38.22
N LEU A 150 19.87 -0.60 -38.70
CA LEU A 150 20.39 -0.78 -40.06
C LEU A 150 19.29 -0.63 -41.12
N SER A 151 18.07 -1.09 -40.85
CA SER A 151 16.93 -0.88 -41.76
C SER A 151 16.45 0.57 -41.75
N GLU A 152 16.48 1.26 -40.60
CA GLU A 152 16.21 2.70 -40.52
C GLU A 152 17.28 3.53 -41.25
N LEU A 153 18.56 3.16 -41.14
CA LEU A 153 19.66 3.78 -41.91
C LEU A 153 19.53 3.52 -43.42
N ALA A 154 19.19 2.29 -43.84
CA ALA A 154 18.99 1.97 -45.25
C ALA A 154 17.79 2.73 -45.88
N VAL A 155 16.73 2.98 -45.10
CA VAL A 155 15.61 3.82 -45.53
C VAL A 155 16.02 5.29 -45.62
N ALA A 156 16.85 5.77 -44.69
CA ALA A 156 17.40 7.13 -44.75
C ALA A 156 18.35 7.33 -45.96
N GLU A 157 19.20 6.35 -46.28
CA GLU A 157 20.07 6.39 -47.47
C GLU A 157 19.27 6.40 -48.78
N LYS A 158 18.20 5.60 -48.87
CA LYS A 158 17.29 5.64 -50.03
C LYS A 158 16.62 7.01 -50.16
N GLY A 159 16.15 7.60 -49.06
CA GLY A 159 15.54 8.93 -49.06
C GLY A 159 16.51 10.06 -49.44
N LEU A 160 17.80 9.93 -49.08
CA LEU A 160 18.86 10.86 -49.51
C LEU A 160 19.18 10.69 -51.00
N SER A 161 19.20 9.46 -51.53
CA SER A 161 19.42 9.19 -52.96
C SER A 161 18.27 9.70 -53.84
N GLU A 162 17.02 9.57 -53.39
CA GLU A 162 15.84 10.10 -54.08
C GLU A 162 15.78 11.63 -54.00
N SER A 163 16.21 12.21 -52.87
CA SER A 163 16.31 13.66 -52.70
C SER A 163 17.47 14.29 -53.49
N ALA A 164 18.55 13.54 -53.72
CA ALA A 164 19.64 13.94 -54.61
C ALA A 164 19.22 13.81 -56.09
N ALA A 165 18.51 12.76 -56.47
CA ALA A 165 17.95 12.59 -57.81
C ALA A 165 16.89 13.65 -58.16
N LYS A 166 16.04 14.04 -57.18
CA LYS A 166 15.10 15.18 -57.34
C LYS A 166 15.80 16.52 -57.45
N ARG A 167 16.93 16.73 -56.74
CA ARG A 167 17.74 17.95 -56.88
C ARG A 167 18.50 18.01 -58.21
N ALA A 168 18.98 16.88 -58.72
CA ALA A 168 19.61 16.79 -60.03
C ALA A 168 18.62 17.04 -61.19
N SER A 169 17.36 16.59 -61.06
CA SER A 169 16.30 16.84 -62.05
C SER A 169 15.68 18.24 -61.94
N ALA A 170 15.78 18.91 -60.79
CA ALA A 170 15.34 20.31 -60.62
C ALA A 170 16.39 21.36 -61.07
N GLY A 171 17.62 20.95 -61.40
CA GLY A 171 18.72 21.83 -61.82
C GLY A 171 18.68 22.34 -63.27
N ARG A 172 17.60 22.08 -64.03
CA ARG A 172 17.49 22.53 -65.44
C ARG A 172 16.18 23.28 -65.72
N LYS A 173 15.99 24.43 -65.07
CA LYS A 173 15.17 25.52 -65.62
C LYS A 173 15.85 26.86 -65.37
N VAL A 174 16.26 27.47 -66.47
CA VAL A 174 16.88 28.79 -66.60
C VAL A 174 15.90 29.88 -66.17
N ASN A 175 16.47 30.93 -65.59
CA ASN A 175 15.88 32.22 -65.20
C ASN A 175 14.85 32.79 -66.19
N HIS A 176 13.77 33.39 -65.67
CA HIS A 176 13.59 34.85 -65.74
C HIS A 176 12.46 35.37 -64.84
N THR A 177 12.81 36.43 -64.08
CA THR A 177 12.00 37.57 -63.61
C THR A 177 10.75 37.35 -62.77
N GLY A 178 10.74 37.97 -61.58
CA GLY A 178 9.48 38.28 -60.89
C GLY A 178 9.68 38.72 -59.44
N LYS A 179 9.68 40.02 -59.22
CA LYS A 179 9.76 40.75 -57.95
C LYS A 179 8.67 40.37 -56.92
N GLN A 180 8.97 40.72 -55.66
CA GLN A 180 8.05 40.98 -54.52
C GLN A 180 7.41 39.73 -53.92
N SER A 181 7.15 39.60 -52.61
CA SER A 181 7.31 40.42 -51.40
C SER A 181 6.74 39.57 -50.26
N SER A 182 7.29 39.67 -49.04
CA SER A 182 6.62 39.34 -47.74
C SER A 182 6.13 37.88 -47.58
N SER A 183 6.00 37.23 -46.43
CA SER A 183 6.06 37.54 -45.00
C SER A 183 6.03 36.18 -44.27
N GLU A 184 6.65 36.13 -43.10
CA GLU A 184 6.29 35.35 -41.89
C GLU A 184 5.44 34.06 -42.04
N SER A 185 5.92 32.95 -41.44
CA SER A 185 5.26 32.41 -40.24
C SER A 185 6.03 31.23 -39.65
N SER A 186 6.51 31.39 -38.43
CA SER A 186 7.01 30.33 -37.55
C SER A 186 5.85 29.54 -36.96
N ALA A 187 5.90 28.20 -37.05
CA ALA A 187 5.01 27.33 -36.28
C ALA A 187 5.83 26.38 -35.40
N ALA A 188 6.08 26.84 -34.17
CA ALA A 188 6.65 26.08 -33.07
C ALA A 188 5.66 24.98 -32.60
N ARG A 189 6.09 23.72 -32.62
CA ARG A 189 5.37 22.60 -31.98
C ARG A 189 5.67 22.59 -30.47
N LYS A 190 4.66 22.84 -29.64
CA LYS A 190 4.70 22.65 -28.18
C LYS A 190 4.69 21.15 -27.82
N PRO A 191 5.47 20.69 -26.81
CA PRO A 191 5.35 19.35 -26.25
C PRO A 191 4.22 19.29 -25.20
N LYS A 192 3.48 18.17 -25.23
CA LYS A 192 2.31 17.84 -24.42
C LYS A 192 2.74 17.44 -23.00
N GLN A 193 2.29 18.19 -21.99
CA GLN A 193 2.58 17.92 -20.58
C GLN A 193 1.88 16.64 -20.06
N ARG A 194 2.66 15.84 -19.32
CA ARG A 194 2.24 14.78 -18.40
C ARG A 194 1.33 15.37 -17.31
N ARG A 195 0.15 14.78 -17.08
CA ARG A 195 -0.59 14.94 -15.82
C ARG A 195 -0.42 13.67 -14.99
N THR A 196 0.31 13.82 -13.90
CA THR A 196 0.21 13.02 -12.68
C THR A 196 -1.11 13.36 -11.99
N ALA A 197 -1.86 12.34 -11.58
CA ALA A 197 -2.93 12.51 -10.60
C ALA A 197 -2.72 11.46 -9.50
N SER A 198 -2.25 11.96 -8.36
CA SER A 198 -2.44 11.36 -7.05
C SER A 198 -3.89 11.57 -6.62
N LEU A 199 -4.50 10.52 -6.08
CA LEU A 199 -5.17 10.49 -4.78
C LEU A 199 -5.56 9.03 -4.50
#